data_AF-X1RS97-F1
#
_entry.id   AF-X1RS97-F1
#
_cell.length_a   1.000
_cell.length_b   1.000
_cell.length_c   1.000
_cell.angle_alpha   90.00
_cell.angle_beta   90.00
_cell.angle_gamma   90.00
#
_symmetry.space_group_name_H-M   'P 1'
#
loop_
_entity.id
_entity.type
_entity.pdbx_description
1 polymer ?
#
loop_
_entity_poly.entity_id
_entity_poly.type
_entity_poly.pdbx_seq_one_letter_code
_entity_poly.pdbx_strand_id
1 'polypeptide(L)'
;AIHEHYDEVLEVFSDLFISIFDGLNQRCKTEIERVREQHPFEDLKYLTPTLKITYAEGCKLLREAGIDQDDYEDLSTPNEKKLGDIVKEKFGTDFFFMDKYPLSVRPFYTMPCPEVRNQWKI
;
A
#
# COMPACT_ATOMS: atom_id res chain seq x y z
N ALA A 1 -17.42 8.63 12.46
CA ALA A 1 -16.85 9.96 12.16
C ALA A 1 -15.36 9.88 12.47
N ILE A 2 -14.53 10.76 11.91
CA ILE A 2 -13.12 10.88 12.31
C ILE A 2 -13.08 11.80 13.52
N HIS A 3 -12.47 11.38 14.62
CA HIS A 3 -12.49 12.14 15.86
C HIS A 3 -11.16 12.85 16.16
N GLU A 4 -10.03 12.18 15.92
CA GLU A 4 -8.70 12.64 16.33
C GLU A 4 -7.70 12.60 15.17
N HIS A 5 -7.63 11.49 14.42
CA HIS A 5 -6.61 11.30 13.40
C HIS A 5 -7.13 10.53 12.18
N TYR A 6 -6.60 10.84 10.98
CA TYR A 6 -7.01 10.15 9.75
C TYR A 6 -6.67 8.65 9.75
N ASP A 7 -5.79 8.21 10.65
CA ASP A 7 -5.51 6.79 10.86
C ASP A 7 -6.77 6.01 11.27
N GLU A 8 -7.77 6.63 11.92
CA GLU A 8 -9.06 5.98 12.18
C GLU A 8 -9.73 5.50 10.88
N VAL A 9 -9.56 6.24 9.78
CA VAL A 9 -10.07 5.84 8.47
C VAL A 9 -9.23 4.71 7.88
N LEU A 10 -7.90 4.77 8.05
CA LEU A 10 -7.02 3.71 7.58
C LEU A 10 -7.27 2.38 8.32
N GLU A 11 -7.58 2.42 9.61
CA GLU A 11 -7.99 1.27 10.39
C GLU A 11 -9.29 0.66 9.85
N VAL A 12 -10.31 1.49 9.59
CA VAL A 12 -11.56 1.04 8.96
C VAL A 12 -11.32 0.43 7.58
N PHE A 13 -10.42 1.01 6.78
CA PHE A 13 -10.05 0.43 5.48
C PHE A 13 -9.28 -0.88 5.61
N SER A 14 -8.37 -0.99 6.57
CA SER A 14 -7.68 -2.25 6.87
C SER A 14 -8.71 -3.34 7.14
N ASP A 15 -9.62 -3.11 8.07
CA ASP A 15 -10.64 -4.08 8.47
C ASP A 15 -11.62 -4.40 7.33
N LEU A 16 -11.99 -3.39 6.53
CA LEU A 16 -12.85 -3.56 5.37
C LEU A 16 -12.23 -4.50 4.34
N PHE A 17 -10.98 -4.26 3.94
CA PHE A 17 -10.31 -5.09 2.92
C PHE A 17 -10.06 -6.51 3.44
N ILE A 18 -9.62 -6.65 4.70
CA ILE A 18 -9.46 -7.97 5.34
C ILE A 18 -10.79 -8.74 5.32
N SER A 19 -11.90 -8.10 5.71
CA SER A 19 -13.23 -8.70 5.69
C SER A 19 -13.68 -9.12 4.28
N ILE A 20 -13.34 -8.32 3.25
CA ILE A 20 -13.59 -8.69 1.86
C ILE A 20 -12.77 -9.92 1.47
N PHE A 21 -11.47 -9.95 1.77
CA PHE A 21 -10.59 -11.08 1.42
C PHE A 21 -11.02 -12.37 2.11
N ASP A 22 -11.29 -12.32 3.42
CA ASP A 22 -11.83 -13.45 4.18
C ASP A 22 -13.17 -13.91 3.60
N GLY A 23 -14.06 -12.95 3.31
CA GLY A 23 -15.38 -13.22 2.76
C GLY A 23 -15.35 -13.87 1.37
N LEU A 24 -14.37 -13.51 0.52
CA LEU A 24 -14.15 -14.13 -0.79
C LEU A 24 -13.62 -15.56 -0.62
N ASN A 25 -12.61 -15.76 0.23
CA ASN A 25 -12.03 -17.08 0.48
C ASN A 25 -13.04 -18.06 1.10
N GLN A 26 -13.96 -17.57 1.93
CA GLN A 26 -15.00 -18.40 2.56
C GLN A 26 -16.19 -18.70 1.63
N ARG A 27 -16.65 -17.71 0.85
CA ARG A 27 -17.93 -17.82 0.11
C ARG A 27 -17.79 -18.05 -1.38
N CYS A 28 -16.64 -17.70 -1.97
CA CYS A 28 -16.43 -17.69 -3.42
C CYS A 28 -15.29 -18.63 -3.85
N LYS A 29 -14.96 -19.64 -3.04
CA LYS A 29 -13.85 -20.56 -3.32
C LYS A 29 -14.02 -21.27 -4.67
N THR A 30 -15.23 -21.72 -4.99
CA THR A 30 -15.50 -22.41 -6.27
C THR A 30 -15.19 -21.50 -7.46
N GLU A 31 -15.64 -20.24 -7.41
CA GLU A 31 -15.43 -19.25 -8.46
C GLU A 31 -13.95 -18.88 -8.59
N ILE A 32 -13.24 -18.75 -7.47
CA ILE A 32 -11.78 -18.50 -7.43
C ILE A 32 -11.01 -19.64 -8.12
N GLU A 33 -11.33 -20.91 -7.80
CA GLU A 33 -10.68 -22.05 -8.47
C GLU A 33 -10.97 -22.08 -9.98
N ARG A 34 -12.20 -21.73 -10.40
CA ARG A 34 -12.55 -21.64 -11.83
C ARG A 34 -11.73 -20.60 -12.59
N VAL A 35 -11.47 -19.45 -11.98
CA VAL A 35 -10.58 -18.45 -12.56
C VAL A 35 -9.14 -18.97 -12.60
N ARG A 36 -8.70 -19.64 -11.53
CA ARG A 36 -7.35 -20.21 -11.41
C ARG A 36 -7.05 -21.28 -12.46
N GLU A 37 -8.05 -22.06 -12.88
CA GLU A 37 -7.94 -23.03 -13.99
C GLU A 37 -7.53 -22.37 -15.32
N GLN A 38 -7.99 -21.14 -15.57
CA GLN A 38 -7.70 -20.41 -16.82
C GLN A 38 -6.50 -19.46 -16.69
N HIS A 39 -6.34 -18.87 -15.51
CA HIS A 39 -5.29 -17.92 -15.19
C HIS A 39 -4.66 -18.34 -13.87
N PRO A 40 -3.57 -19.11 -13.88
CA PRO A 40 -2.91 -19.53 -12.64
C PRO A 40 -2.42 -18.33 -11.82
N PHE A 41 -2.79 -18.28 -10.54
CA PHE A 41 -2.33 -17.27 -9.57
C PHE A 41 -2.19 -17.88 -8.17
N GLU A 42 -1.37 -17.25 -7.33
CA GLU A 42 -1.19 -17.61 -5.92
C GLU A 42 -2.26 -16.98 -5.04
N ASP A 43 -2.59 -17.63 -3.92
CA ASP A 43 -3.48 -17.04 -2.92
C ASP A 43 -2.93 -15.70 -2.42
N LEU A 44 -3.81 -14.70 -2.32
CA LEU A 44 -3.48 -13.38 -1.80
C LEU A 44 -3.08 -13.48 -0.32
N LYS A 45 -1.90 -13.00 0.03
CA LYS A 45 -1.42 -12.89 1.41
C LYS A 45 -1.62 -11.48 1.94
N TYR A 46 -2.09 -11.36 3.17
CA TYR A 46 -2.28 -10.09 3.85
C TYR A 46 -2.03 -10.25 5.35
N LEU A 47 -1.68 -9.14 6.01
CA LEU A 47 -1.46 -9.09 7.46
C LEU A 47 -2.66 -8.43 8.17
N THR A 48 -2.86 -8.82 9.42
CA THR A 48 -3.91 -8.30 10.31
C THR A 48 -3.25 -7.80 11.61
N PRO A 49 -3.07 -6.48 11.82
CA PRO A 49 -3.51 -5.37 10.96
C PRO A 49 -2.67 -5.24 9.67
N THR A 50 -3.20 -4.51 8.69
CA THR A 50 -2.53 -4.26 7.41
C THR A 50 -1.18 -3.56 7.63
N LEU A 51 -0.14 -4.01 6.92
CA LEU A 51 1.17 -3.36 6.95
C LEU A 51 1.04 -1.91 6.46
N LYS A 52 1.59 -0.96 7.22
CA LYS A 52 1.71 0.44 6.81
C LYS A 52 3.19 0.81 6.73
N ILE A 53 3.63 1.30 5.57
CA ILE A 53 4.96 1.89 5.38
C ILE A 53 4.82 3.34 4.95
N THR A 54 5.80 4.17 5.27
CA THR A 54 5.87 5.55 4.78
C THR A 54 6.47 5.61 3.38
N TYR A 55 6.17 6.68 2.63
CA TYR A 55 6.77 6.94 1.33
C TYR A 55 8.30 6.95 1.39
N ALA A 56 8.88 7.52 2.45
CA ALA A 56 10.32 7.53 2.69
C ALA A 56 10.90 6.11 2.89
N GLU A 57 10.20 5.24 3.62
CA GLU A 57 10.59 3.83 3.76
C GLU A 57 10.48 3.09 2.43
N GLY A 58 9.43 3.32 1.65
CA GLY A 58 9.28 2.76 0.30
C GLY A 58 10.41 3.17 -0.64
N CYS A 59 10.77 4.46 -0.66
CA CYS A 59 11.91 4.97 -1.44
C CYS A 59 13.24 4.37 -0.98
N LYS A 60 13.41 4.16 0.33
CA LYS A 60 14.61 3.49 0.86
C LYS A 60 14.68 2.03 0.39
N LEU A 61 13.58 1.29 0.45
CA LEU A 61 13.51 -0.09 -0.04
C LEU A 61 13.85 -0.20 -1.54
N LEU A 62 13.33 0.73 -2.35
CA LEU A 62 13.65 0.79 -3.79
C LEU A 62 15.14 1.06 -4.04
N ARG A 63 15.73 2.03 -3.31
CA ARG A 63 17.17 2.35 -3.41
C ARG A 63 18.06 1.19 -2.96
N GLU A 64 17.67 0.48 -1.90
CA GLU A 64 18.36 -0.74 -1.46
C GLU A 64 18.33 -1.85 -2.52
N ALA A 65 17.27 -1.89 -3.34
CA ALA A 65 17.15 -2.80 -4.48
C ALA A 65 17.82 -2.29 -5.77
N GLY A 66 18.55 -1.17 -5.71
CA GLY A 66 19.24 -0.57 -6.85
C GLY A 66 18.35 0.21 -7.81
N ILE A 67 17.12 0.55 -7.40
CA ILE A 67 16.21 1.43 -8.15
C ILE A 67 16.36 2.85 -7.65
N ASP A 68 16.66 3.76 -8.56
CA ASP A 68 16.66 5.18 -8.25
C ASP A 68 15.22 5.69 -8.12
N GLN A 69 14.93 6.32 -6.98
CA GLN A 69 13.63 6.90 -6.67
C GLN A 69 13.86 8.20 -5.90
N ASP A 70 13.37 9.30 -6.48
CA ASP A 70 13.43 10.62 -5.83
C ASP A 70 12.43 10.69 -4.67
N ASP A 71 12.84 11.39 -3.60
CA ASP A 71 12.06 11.54 -2.37
C ASP A 71 10.80 12.42 -2.53
N TYR A 72 10.64 13.12 -3.67
CA TYR A 72 9.54 14.06 -3.94
C TYR A 72 8.79 13.83 -5.25
N GLU A 73 9.26 12.91 -6.10
CA GLU A 73 8.53 12.48 -7.30
C GLU A 73 7.47 11.43 -6.95
N ASP A 74 6.57 11.13 -7.88
CA ASP A 74 5.59 10.06 -7.69
C ASP A 74 6.23 8.70 -8.05
N LEU A 75 5.67 7.60 -7.53
CA LEU A 75 6.13 6.28 -7.96
C LEU A 75 5.65 6.01 -9.38
N SER A 76 6.58 5.61 -10.25
CA SER A 76 6.20 5.05 -11.55
C SER A 76 5.59 3.65 -11.39
N THR A 77 4.71 3.23 -12.29
CA THR A 77 4.11 1.89 -12.25
C THR A 77 5.14 0.74 -12.15
N PRO A 78 6.30 0.79 -12.83
CA PRO A 78 7.36 -0.20 -12.62
C PRO A 78 7.93 -0.19 -11.19
N ASN A 79 8.10 0.98 -10.58
CA ASN A 79 8.62 1.12 -9.21
C ASN A 79 7.59 0.64 -8.18
N GLU A 80 6.30 0.93 -8.38
CA GLU A 80 5.21 0.38 -7.55
C GLU A 80 5.23 -1.15 -7.58
N LYS A 81 5.34 -1.73 -8.78
CA LYS A 81 5.42 -3.19 -8.93
C LYS A 81 6.63 -3.77 -8.21
N LYS A 82 7.81 -3.17 -8.38
CA LYS A 82 9.01 -3.65 -7.70
C LYS A 82 8.90 -3.51 -6.18
N LEU A 83 8.34 -2.40 -5.70
CA LEU A 83 8.11 -2.21 -4.27
C LEU A 83 7.17 -3.28 -3.72
N GLY A 84 6.12 -3.64 -4.47
CA GLY A 84 5.27 -4.78 -4.15
C GLY A 84 6.04 -6.10 -4.01
N ASP A 85 6.92 -6.41 -4.97
CA ASP A 85 7.77 -7.60 -4.90
C ASP A 85 8.68 -7.59 -3.65
N ILE A 86 9.30 -6.44 -3.34
CA ILE A 86 10.18 -6.28 -2.18
C ILE A 86 9.39 -6.43 -0.87
N VAL A 87 8.18 -5.86 -0.79
CA VAL A 87 7.32 -5.98 0.38
C VAL A 87 6.87 -7.43 0.57
N LYS A 88 6.51 -8.12 -0.51
CA LYS A 88 6.16 -9.54 -0.48
C LYS A 88 7.33 -10.39 0.04
N GLU A 89 8.55 -10.15 -0.45
CA GLU A 89 9.75 -10.88 -0.02
C GLU A 89 10.09 -10.60 1.46
N LYS A 90 10.04 -9.33 1.88
CA LYS A 90 10.51 -8.90 3.21
C LYS A 90 9.48 -9.09 4.32
N PHE A 91 8.20 -8.91 4.02
CA PHE A 91 7.12 -8.90 5.01
C PHE A 91 6.07 -9.99 4.78
N GLY A 92 6.15 -10.73 3.67
CA GLY A 92 5.26 -11.87 3.41
C GLY A 92 3.81 -11.49 3.07
N THR A 93 3.58 -10.27 2.59
CA THR A 93 2.24 -9.73 2.29
C THR A 93 2.15 -9.19 0.87
N ASP A 94 1.03 -9.43 0.21
CA ASP A 94 0.66 -8.85 -1.10
C ASP A 94 -0.16 -7.55 -0.92
N PHE A 95 -0.61 -7.25 0.31
CA PHE A 95 -1.40 -6.06 0.64
C PHE A 95 -0.74 -5.21 1.72
N PHE A 96 -0.60 -3.91 1.47
CA PHE A 96 -0.04 -2.94 2.41
C PHE A 96 -0.52 -1.52 2.04
N PHE A 97 -0.40 -0.60 2.99
CA PHE A 97 -0.60 0.83 2.79
C PHE A 97 0.74 1.55 2.67
N MET A 98 0.81 2.49 1.72
CA MET A 98 1.89 3.48 1.68
C MET A 98 1.35 4.85 2.08
N ASP A 99 1.91 5.40 3.16
CA ASP A 99 1.47 6.62 3.82
C ASP A 99 2.48 7.76 3.66
N LYS A 100 2.08 9.00 3.95
CA LYS A 100 2.96 10.19 3.94
C LYS A 100 3.61 10.49 2.58
N TYR A 101 2.83 10.38 1.50
CA TYR A 101 3.28 10.84 0.18
C TYR A 101 3.68 12.33 0.16
N PRO A 102 4.62 12.73 -0.73
CA PRO A 102 5.01 14.12 -0.89
C PRO A 102 3.82 14.97 -1.36
N LEU A 103 3.61 16.14 -0.76
CA LEU A 103 2.45 16.98 -1.06
C LEU A 103 2.43 17.48 -2.51
N SER A 104 3.61 17.67 -3.11
CA SER A 104 3.80 18.14 -4.49
C SER A 104 3.15 17.25 -5.55
N VAL A 105 3.00 15.96 -5.28
CA VAL A 105 2.42 14.98 -6.22
C VAL A 105 0.97 14.64 -5.92
N ARG A 106 0.38 15.26 -4.89
CA ARG A 106 -1.00 14.99 -4.47
C ARG A 106 -1.94 16.11 -4.91
N PRO A 107 -3.24 15.81 -5.13
CA PRO A 107 -4.22 16.83 -5.47
C PRO A 107 -4.32 17.93 -4.42
N PHE A 108 -4.76 19.12 -4.85
CA PHE A 108 -4.80 20.35 -4.03
C PHE A 108 -5.59 20.26 -2.72
N TYR A 109 -6.53 19.32 -2.61
CA TYR A 109 -7.36 19.10 -1.42
C TYR A 109 -6.71 18.15 -0.40
N THR A 110 -5.49 17.69 -0.65
CA THR A 110 -4.77 16.79 0.26
C THR A 110 -4.30 17.59 1.48
N MET A 111 -4.67 17.11 2.67
CA MET A 111 -4.27 17.76 3.92
C MET A 111 -2.76 17.61 4.14
N PRO A 112 -2.00 18.71 4.32
CA PRO A 112 -0.58 18.66 4.63
C PRO A 112 -0.30 17.90 5.93
N CYS A 113 0.78 17.14 5.97
CA CYS A 113 1.18 16.43 7.20
C CYS A 113 1.68 17.44 8.26
N PRO A 114 1.22 17.42 9.52
CA PRO A 114 1.66 18.41 10.51
C PRO A 114 3.15 18.30 10.89
N GLU A 115 3.75 17.11 10.71
CA GLU A 115 5.12 16.81 11.18
C GLU A 115 6.21 17.10 10.14
N VAL A 116 5.86 17.14 8.84
CA VAL A 116 6.84 17.32 7.77
C VAL A 116 7.00 18.81 7.46
N ARG A 117 8.06 19.42 8.00
CA ARG A 117 8.31 20.88 7.91
C ARG A 117 8.57 21.42 6.49
N ASN A 118 9.05 20.58 5.56
CA ASN A 118 9.44 20.97 4.21
C ASN A 118 8.62 20.25 3.13
N GLN A 119 7.31 20.47 3.10
CA GLN A 119 6.40 19.89 2.10
C GLN A 119 6.39 20.59 0.74
N TRP A 120 7.08 21.73 0.65
CA TRP A 120 7.16 22.55 -0.56
C TRP A 120 8.63 22.71 -0.93
N LYS A 121 9.12 21.95 -1.91
CA LYS A 121 10.23 22.44 -2.73
C LYS A 121 9.58 23.27 -3.84
N ILE A 122 9.63 24.59 -3.69
CA ILE A 122 9.47 25.54 -4.81
C ILE A 122 10.88 25.96 -5.20
#